data_AF-A0A661XNS7-F1
#
_entry.id   AF-A0A661XNS7-F1
#
_cell.length_a   1.000
_cell.length_b   1.000
_cell.length_c   1.000
_cell.angle_alpha   90.00
_cell.angle_beta   90.00
_cell.angle_gamma   90.00
#
_symmetry.space_group_name_H-M   'P 1'
#
loop_
_entity.id
_entity.type
_entity.pdbx_description
1 polymer ?
#
loop_
_entity_poly.entity_id
_entity_poly.type
_entity_poly.pdbx_seq_one_letter_code
_entity_poly.pdbx_strand_id
1 'polypeptide(L)'
;MKNLSYFSAIALLIIVACTAQEKQSETKYPVTKTIEHVDTYFGIEVADPYRWLEDDRSEETAEWVNSENELTFAYLSNIPFRDKIKDRLEHLLNYERVYAPTKHGNWNYYYRNDGLQNQNVLYRQRIDGGEEEIFLDPNKFKEDGTISLASTSFTKDGSLMGYLISEGGSDWRKAIVLNTETKEIIGDTLSDIKFSGLSWQGNDGFYYSSYDKPKGSELSEMTQQHKVYFHTLGSPQENDILIFGDEGEVRRYAGAYLT
;
A
#
# COMPACT_ATOMS: atom_id res chain seq x y z
N MET A 1 -11.69 66.69 33.64
CA MET A 1 -12.92 65.87 33.60
C MET A 1 -13.22 65.19 32.25
N LYS A 2 -12.43 65.37 31.16
CA LYS A 2 -12.70 64.71 29.86
C LYS A 2 -11.89 63.42 29.58
N ASN A 3 -10.87 63.12 30.38
CA ASN A 3 -9.98 61.96 30.12
C ASN A 3 -10.38 60.69 30.88
N LEU A 4 -11.37 60.78 31.78
CA LEU A 4 -11.83 59.63 32.58
C LEU A 4 -12.91 58.79 31.87
N SER A 5 -13.54 59.36 30.82
CA SER A 5 -14.59 58.68 30.04
C SER A 5 -14.06 57.72 28.98
N TYR A 6 -12.81 57.86 28.54
CA TYR A 6 -12.21 56.99 27.52
C TYR A 6 -11.63 55.69 28.10
N PHE A 7 -11.20 55.71 29.37
CA PHE A 7 -10.68 54.53 30.05
C PHE A 7 -11.78 53.51 30.38
N SER A 8 -13.00 53.95 30.72
CA SER A 8 -14.13 53.02 30.95
C SER A 8 -14.64 52.36 29.66
N ALA A 9 -14.53 53.03 28.50
CA ALA A 9 -14.95 52.45 27.22
C ALA A 9 -13.98 51.37 26.71
N ILE A 10 -12.66 51.54 26.95
CA ILE A 10 -11.63 50.57 26.57
C ILE A 10 -11.68 49.34 27.48
N ALA A 11 -11.95 49.51 28.78
CA ALA A 11 -12.12 48.40 29.71
C ALA A 11 -13.35 47.52 29.36
N LEU A 12 -14.42 48.11 28.83
CA LEU A 12 -15.61 47.37 28.41
C LEU A 12 -15.39 46.57 27.12
N LEU A 13 -14.52 47.05 26.21
CA LEU A 13 -14.15 46.34 24.96
C LEU A 13 -13.21 45.14 25.20
N ILE A 14 -12.37 45.19 26.23
CA ILE A 14 -11.45 44.09 26.59
C ILE A 14 -12.20 42.92 27.24
N ILE A 15 -13.28 43.18 27.98
CA ILE A 15 -14.07 42.14 28.65
C ILE A 15 -14.91 41.31 27.65
N VAL A 16 -15.38 41.93 26.55
CA VAL A 16 -16.13 41.21 25.50
C VAL A 16 -15.22 40.33 24.62
N ALA A 17 -13.93 40.68 24.49
CA ALA A 17 -12.97 39.88 23.74
C ALA A 17 -12.50 38.61 24.49
N CYS A 18 -12.60 38.58 25.82
CA CYS A 18 -12.25 37.41 26.63
C CYS A 18 -13.40 36.41 26.84
N THR A 19 -14.61 36.70 26.35
CA THR A 19 -15.75 35.78 26.39
C THR A 19 -16.04 35.13 25.03
N ALA A 20 -15.04 35.02 24.15
CA ALA A 20 -15.05 33.97 23.13
C ALA A 20 -14.75 32.64 23.84
N GLN A 21 -15.69 32.21 24.69
CA GLN A 21 -15.75 30.86 25.20
C GLN A 21 -15.95 30.00 23.96
N GLU A 22 -14.87 29.34 23.51
CA GLU A 22 -14.96 28.30 22.50
C GLU A 22 -16.05 27.35 22.95
N LYS A 23 -17.19 27.42 22.26
CA LYS A 23 -18.31 26.52 22.49
C LYS A 23 -17.77 25.17 22.08
N GLN A 24 -17.27 24.41 23.04
CA GLN A 24 -16.78 23.06 22.83
C GLN A 24 -18.00 22.27 22.37
N SER A 25 -18.13 22.16 21.05
CA SER A 25 -19.18 21.40 20.39
C SER A 25 -19.01 19.97 20.85
N GLU A 26 -19.99 19.43 21.58
CA GLU A 26 -20.02 18.03 21.93
C GLU A 26 -20.08 17.22 20.63
N THR A 27 -18.98 16.57 20.28
CA THR A 27 -18.91 15.74 19.07
C THR A 27 -19.78 14.52 19.28
N LYS A 28 -20.83 14.39 18.47
CA LYS A 28 -21.69 13.20 18.47
C LYS A 28 -21.06 12.13 17.58
N TYR A 29 -20.51 11.09 18.20
CA TYR A 29 -19.97 9.92 17.50
C TYR A 29 -21.09 9.08 16.86
N PRO A 30 -20.78 8.33 15.79
CA PRO A 30 -21.65 7.27 15.31
C PRO A 30 -22.00 6.29 16.44
N VAL A 31 -23.21 5.76 16.39
CA VAL A 31 -23.63 4.75 17.37
C VAL A 31 -22.99 3.44 16.98
N THR A 32 -22.00 3.00 17.76
CA THR A 32 -21.42 1.66 17.65
C THR A 32 -22.21 0.72 18.55
N LYS A 33 -22.96 -0.22 17.95
CA LYS A 33 -23.68 -1.22 18.76
C LYS A 33 -22.70 -2.10 19.55
N THR A 34 -23.16 -2.58 20.69
CA THR A 34 -22.48 -3.61 21.48
C THR A 34 -23.19 -4.94 21.31
N ILE A 35 -22.43 -6.03 21.21
CA ILE A 35 -22.97 -7.39 21.26
C ILE A 35 -22.47 -8.11 22.52
N GLU A 36 -23.19 -9.14 22.94
CA GLU A 36 -22.79 -10.00 24.06
C GLU A 36 -21.81 -11.09 23.56
N HIS A 37 -20.57 -10.69 23.24
CA HIS A 37 -19.47 -11.62 22.92
C HIS A 37 -18.45 -11.64 24.05
N VAL A 38 -18.08 -12.85 24.51
CA VAL A 38 -17.11 -13.07 25.58
C VAL A 38 -16.20 -14.23 25.18
N ASP A 39 -14.90 -13.96 25.13
CA ASP A 39 -13.87 -14.99 24.97
C ASP A 39 -13.40 -15.48 26.34
N THR A 40 -12.91 -16.72 26.41
CA THR A 40 -12.34 -17.29 27.64
C THR A 40 -10.88 -17.64 27.45
N TYR A 41 -10.00 -17.02 28.24
CA TYR A 41 -8.56 -17.28 28.22
C TYR A 41 -8.11 -17.84 29.56
N PHE A 42 -7.68 -19.11 29.58
CA PHE A 42 -7.22 -19.79 30.80
C PHE A 42 -8.22 -19.72 31.97
N GLY A 43 -9.52 -19.76 31.66
CA GLY A 43 -10.61 -19.66 32.64
C GLY A 43 -11.02 -18.23 33.03
N ILE A 44 -10.41 -17.20 32.42
CA ILE A 44 -10.80 -15.80 32.60
C ILE A 44 -11.68 -15.35 31.44
N GLU A 45 -12.87 -14.85 31.76
CA GLU A 45 -13.81 -14.26 30.80
C GLU A 45 -13.37 -12.84 30.42
N VAL A 46 -13.35 -12.55 29.11
CA VAL A 46 -12.99 -11.24 28.54
C VAL A 46 -14.05 -10.85 27.52
N ALA A 47 -14.82 -9.81 27.82
CA ALA A 47 -15.85 -9.30 26.91
C ALA A 47 -15.21 -8.54 25.73
N ASP A 48 -15.73 -8.76 24.54
CA ASP A 48 -15.36 -8.06 23.31
C ASP A 48 -16.62 -7.59 22.57
N PRO A 49 -17.25 -6.49 23.03
CA PRO A 49 -18.57 -6.08 22.57
C PRO A 49 -18.60 -5.61 21.11
N TYR A 50 -17.44 -5.47 20.48
CA TYR A 50 -17.28 -4.99 19.10
C TYR A 50 -16.76 -6.07 18.15
N ARG A 51 -16.77 -7.35 18.58
CA ARG A 51 -16.39 -8.51 17.74
C ARG A 51 -17.02 -8.50 16.34
N TRP A 52 -18.22 -7.93 16.21
CA TRP A 52 -18.91 -7.81 14.92
C TRP A 52 -18.15 -6.95 13.88
N LEU A 53 -17.32 -5.99 14.31
CA LEU A 53 -16.48 -5.17 13.43
C LEU A 53 -15.30 -5.95 12.82
N GLU A 54 -15.00 -7.17 13.30
CA GLU A 54 -13.97 -8.03 12.71
C GLU A 54 -14.39 -8.66 11.37
N ASP A 55 -15.70 -8.67 11.05
CA ASP A 55 -16.18 -9.09 9.72
C ASP A 55 -16.05 -7.93 8.74
N ASP A 56 -14.94 -7.91 8.01
CA ASP A 56 -14.56 -6.90 7.02
C ASP A 56 -15.40 -6.94 5.74
N ARG A 57 -16.29 -7.93 5.59
CA ARG A 57 -17.17 -8.09 4.42
C ARG A 57 -18.64 -7.86 4.75
N SER A 58 -18.99 -7.60 6.00
CA SER A 58 -20.37 -7.32 6.38
C SER A 58 -20.80 -5.92 5.95
N GLU A 59 -22.06 -5.80 5.54
CA GLU A 59 -22.67 -4.48 5.22
C GLU A 59 -22.64 -3.57 6.45
N GLU A 60 -22.81 -4.13 7.64
CA GLU A 60 -22.84 -3.37 8.89
C GLU A 60 -21.49 -2.75 9.24
N THR A 61 -20.38 -3.48 9.08
CA THR A 61 -19.03 -2.92 9.25
C THR A 61 -18.79 -1.83 8.20
N ALA A 62 -19.21 -2.04 6.95
CA ALA A 62 -19.05 -1.03 5.90
C ALA A 62 -19.83 0.26 6.19
N GLU A 63 -21.07 0.15 6.67
CA GLU A 63 -21.88 1.29 7.11
C GLU A 63 -21.24 2.02 8.29
N TRP A 64 -20.72 1.27 9.27
CA TRP A 64 -20.01 1.85 10.41
C TRP A 64 -18.77 2.63 9.97
N VAL A 65 -17.91 2.05 9.11
CA VAL A 65 -16.73 2.73 8.56
C VAL A 65 -17.12 4.00 7.81
N ASN A 66 -18.19 3.98 7.02
CA ASN A 66 -18.68 5.16 6.32
C ASN A 66 -19.11 6.26 7.31
N SER A 67 -19.84 5.90 8.36
CA SER A 67 -20.29 6.86 9.37
C SER A 67 -19.14 7.50 10.16
N GLU A 68 -18.09 6.74 10.48
CA GLU A 68 -16.88 7.25 11.13
C GLU A 68 -16.08 8.17 10.19
N ASN A 69 -15.98 7.81 8.91
CA ASN A 69 -15.37 8.65 7.89
C ASN A 69 -16.13 9.96 7.71
N GLU A 70 -17.46 9.94 7.64
CA GLU A 70 -18.30 11.14 7.51
C GLU A 70 -18.06 12.11 8.67
N LEU A 71 -18.08 11.62 9.92
CA LEU A 71 -17.80 12.45 11.08
C LEU A 71 -16.37 13.01 11.02
N THR A 72 -15.39 12.17 10.72
CA THR A 72 -13.98 12.55 10.67
C THR A 72 -13.74 13.61 9.60
N PHE A 73 -14.25 13.42 8.38
CA PHE A 73 -14.07 14.38 7.29
C PHE A 73 -14.83 15.69 7.54
N ALA A 74 -16.00 15.65 8.19
CA ALA A 74 -16.72 16.85 8.64
C ALA A 74 -15.93 17.62 9.71
N TYR A 75 -15.26 16.92 10.63
CA TYR A 75 -14.39 17.57 11.59
C TYR A 75 -13.16 18.20 10.91
N LEU A 76 -12.46 17.43 10.08
CA LEU A 76 -11.25 17.88 9.39
C LEU A 76 -11.52 19.03 8.41
N SER A 77 -12.70 19.09 7.78
CA SER A 77 -13.07 20.17 6.84
C SER A 77 -13.28 21.51 7.54
N ASN A 78 -13.54 21.52 8.86
CA ASN A 78 -13.69 22.75 9.64
C ASN A 78 -12.35 23.38 10.03
N ILE A 79 -11.20 22.72 9.80
CA ILE A 79 -9.89 23.23 10.17
C ILE A 79 -9.45 24.31 9.15
N PRO A 80 -9.39 25.62 9.51
CA PRO A 80 -9.27 26.71 8.54
C PRO A 80 -7.94 26.75 7.76
N PHE A 81 -6.93 26.00 8.23
CA PHE A 81 -5.60 25.96 7.64
C PHE A 81 -5.24 24.59 7.04
N ARG A 82 -6.18 23.65 6.96
CA ARG A 82 -5.95 22.31 6.38
C ARG A 82 -5.44 22.39 4.95
N ASP A 83 -6.10 23.19 4.11
CA ASP A 83 -5.69 23.34 2.70
C ASP A 83 -4.33 24.03 2.59
N LYS A 84 -4.02 24.99 3.46
CA LYS A 84 -2.68 25.63 3.49
C LYS A 84 -1.57 24.62 3.81
N ILE A 85 -1.84 23.64 4.68
CA ILE A 85 -0.90 22.56 4.98
C ILE A 85 -0.77 21.64 3.76
N LYS A 86 -1.88 21.24 3.15
CA LYS A 86 -1.89 20.41 1.93
C LYS A 86 -1.07 21.08 0.82
N ASP A 87 -1.35 22.34 0.51
CA ASP A 87 -0.65 23.11 -0.53
C ASP A 87 0.84 23.25 -0.21
N ARG A 88 1.18 23.46 1.07
CA ARG A 88 2.59 23.54 1.48
C ARG A 88 3.31 22.21 1.31
N LEU A 89 2.67 21.09 1.64
CA LEU A 89 3.23 19.75 1.44
C LEU A 89 3.38 19.44 -0.05
N GLU A 90 2.36 19.72 -0.85
CA GLU A 90 2.39 19.52 -2.30
C GLU A 90 3.53 20.32 -2.94
N HIS A 91 3.67 21.61 -2.59
CA HIS A 91 4.77 22.45 -3.06
C HIS A 91 6.15 21.91 -2.67
N LEU A 92 6.30 21.39 -1.44
CA LEU A 92 7.56 20.83 -0.95
C LEU A 92 7.90 19.47 -1.55
N LEU A 93 6.89 18.70 -1.98
CA LEU A 93 7.06 17.38 -2.58
C LEU A 93 7.22 17.44 -4.11
N ASN A 94 6.74 18.51 -4.75
CA ASN A 94 6.80 18.71 -6.19
C ASN A 94 8.19 19.13 -6.69
N TYR A 95 9.13 18.20 -6.57
CA TYR A 95 10.47 18.30 -7.13
C TYR A 95 10.89 16.96 -7.75
N GLU A 96 11.73 17.04 -8.76
CA GLU A 96 12.25 15.87 -9.45
C GLU A 96 13.06 14.97 -8.51
N ARG A 97 12.74 13.68 -8.54
CA ARG A 97 13.43 12.63 -7.80
C ARG A 97 13.96 11.61 -8.79
N VAL A 98 15.28 11.41 -8.80
CA VAL A 98 15.97 10.39 -9.62
C VAL A 98 16.74 9.47 -8.69
N TYR A 99 16.57 8.16 -8.87
CA TYR A 99 17.19 7.14 -8.03
C TYR A 99 18.44 6.56 -8.68
N ALA A 100 19.30 5.93 -7.87
CA ALA A 100 20.55 5.35 -8.36
C ALA A 100 20.29 4.28 -9.44
N PRO A 101 21.06 4.27 -10.54
CA PRO A 101 20.87 3.30 -11.60
C PRO A 101 21.41 1.91 -11.24
N THR A 102 20.73 0.87 -11.73
CA THR A 102 21.20 -0.51 -11.72
C THR A 102 21.43 -1.01 -13.14
N LYS A 103 22.49 -1.79 -13.34
CA LYS A 103 22.84 -2.34 -14.65
C LYS A 103 22.23 -3.72 -14.83
N HIS A 104 21.49 -3.92 -15.93
CA HIS A 104 20.99 -5.23 -16.36
C HIS A 104 21.16 -5.37 -17.88
N GLY A 105 21.91 -6.39 -18.32
CA GLY A 105 22.29 -6.53 -19.72
C GLY A 105 23.05 -5.31 -20.25
N ASN A 106 22.58 -4.76 -21.38
CA ASN A 106 23.14 -3.56 -22.03
C ASN A 106 22.46 -2.25 -21.62
N TRP A 107 21.68 -2.26 -20.53
CA TRP A 107 20.87 -1.13 -20.08
C TRP A 107 21.18 -0.76 -18.61
N ASN A 108 21.11 0.53 -18.31
CA ASN A 108 20.97 1.06 -16.97
C ASN A 108 19.48 1.34 -16.72
N TYR A 109 18.94 0.86 -15.62
CA TYR A 109 17.57 1.07 -15.17
C TYR A 109 17.57 1.98 -13.94
N TYR A 110 16.62 2.90 -13.85
CA TYR A 110 16.47 3.75 -12.67
C TYR A 110 15.05 4.27 -12.54
N TYR A 111 14.65 4.51 -11.30
CA TYR A 111 13.39 5.15 -11.02
C TYR A 111 13.51 6.66 -11.14
N ARG A 112 12.44 7.31 -11.60
CA ARG A 112 12.29 8.76 -11.62
C ARG A 112 10.85 9.15 -11.32
N ASN A 113 10.69 10.34 -10.74
CA ASN A 113 9.40 10.96 -10.49
C ASN A 113 9.53 12.46 -10.76
N ASP A 114 8.65 13.00 -11.58
CA ASP A 114 8.68 14.42 -11.98
C ASP A 114 8.26 15.39 -10.88
N GLY A 115 7.70 14.89 -9.78
CA GLY A 115 7.35 15.67 -8.60
C GLY A 115 6.10 15.16 -7.90
N LEU A 116 5.00 14.92 -8.63
CA LEU A 116 3.71 14.56 -8.03
C LEU A 116 3.08 13.31 -8.66
N GLN A 117 3.82 12.56 -9.49
CA GLN A 117 3.36 11.25 -9.93
C GLN A 117 3.07 10.34 -8.73
N ASN A 118 1.91 9.67 -8.76
CA ASN A 118 1.48 8.73 -7.72
C ASN A 118 2.51 7.62 -7.49
N GLN A 119 3.09 7.10 -8.57
CA GLN A 119 4.09 6.05 -8.56
C GLN A 119 5.34 6.51 -9.32
N ASN A 120 6.52 6.12 -8.84
CA ASN A 120 7.77 6.33 -9.58
C ASN A 120 7.75 5.52 -10.88
N VAL A 121 8.25 6.11 -11.97
CA VAL A 121 8.35 5.46 -13.28
C VAL A 121 9.73 4.84 -13.42
N LEU A 122 9.79 3.62 -13.96
CA LEU A 122 11.04 2.93 -14.27
C LEU A 122 11.49 3.30 -15.67
N TYR A 123 12.59 4.04 -15.74
CA TYR A 123 13.27 4.41 -16.97
C TYR A 123 14.44 3.46 -17.24
N ARG A 124 14.90 3.48 -18.49
CA ARG A 124 16.18 2.86 -18.86
C ARG A 124 16.93 3.66 -19.91
N GLN A 125 18.24 3.46 -19.95
CA GLN A 125 19.13 4.03 -20.95
C GLN A 125 20.23 3.02 -21.31
N ARG A 126 20.61 3.00 -22.57
CA ARG A 126 21.73 2.19 -23.08
C ARG A 126 23.05 2.55 -22.42
N ILE A 127 23.85 1.56 -22.05
CA ILE A 127 25.14 1.76 -21.36
C ILE A 127 26.19 2.41 -22.27
N ASP A 128 26.13 2.12 -23.56
CA ASP A 128 26.95 2.73 -24.62
C ASP A 128 26.48 4.14 -25.00
N GLY A 129 25.52 4.70 -24.26
CA GLY A 129 24.88 5.97 -24.55
C GLY A 129 23.65 5.82 -25.44
N GLY A 130 22.84 6.86 -25.52
CA GLY A 130 21.56 6.87 -26.23
C GLY A 130 20.51 7.67 -25.49
N GLU A 131 19.32 7.77 -26.07
CA GLU A 131 18.20 8.43 -25.40
C GLU A 131 17.66 7.56 -24.26
N GLU A 132 17.26 8.23 -23.18
CA GLU A 132 16.49 7.63 -22.10
C GLU A 132 15.09 7.26 -22.62
N GLU A 133 14.55 6.14 -22.18
CA GLU A 133 13.15 5.80 -22.42
C GLU A 133 12.44 5.26 -21.19
N ILE A 134 11.11 5.43 -21.17
CA ILE A 134 10.24 4.76 -20.20
C ILE A 134 10.25 3.26 -20.49
N PHE A 135 10.59 2.47 -19.47
CA PHE A 135 10.53 1.03 -19.53
C PHE A 135 9.21 0.50 -18.95
N LEU A 136 8.85 0.94 -17.74
CA LEU A 136 7.60 0.56 -17.07
C LEU A 136 7.03 1.75 -16.29
N ASP A 137 5.75 2.05 -16.51
CA ASP A 137 5.04 3.14 -15.86
C ASP A 137 3.87 2.60 -15.01
N PRO A 138 4.04 2.47 -13.68
CA PRO A 138 3.00 1.95 -12.81
C PRO A 138 1.76 2.85 -12.72
N ASN A 139 1.86 4.13 -13.08
CA ASN A 139 0.70 5.03 -13.13
C ASN A 139 -0.30 4.63 -14.22
N LYS A 140 0.09 3.75 -15.16
CA LYS A 140 -0.79 3.20 -16.20
C LYS A 140 -1.46 1.88 -15.80
N PHE A 141 -1.15 1.32 -14.63
CA PHE A 141 -1.78 0.07 -14.19
C PHE A 141 -3.25 0.28 -13.78
N LYS A 142 -3.55 1.43 -13.18
CA LYS A 142 -4.90 1.83 -12.80
C LYS A 142 -4.99 3.35 -12.71
N GLU A 143 -6.12 3.92 -13.14
CA GLU A 143 -6.35 5.36 -13.24
C GLU A 143 -6.16 6.10 -11.91
N ASP A 144 -6.55 5.49 -10.79
CA ASP A 144 -6.43 6.06 -9.44
C ASP A 144 -5.04 5.88 -8.80
N GLY A 145 -4.10 5.22 -9.50
CA GLY A 145 -2.74 4.97 -8.99
C GLY A 145 -2.65 3.98 -7.82
N THR A 146 -3.73 3.26 -7.50
CA THR A 146 -3.78 2.33 -6.35
C THR A 146 -3.18 0.95 -6.62
N ILE A 147 -2.69 0.72 -7.84
CA ILE A 147 -1.83 -0.42 -8.16
C ILE A 147 -0.37 0.06 -8.16
N SER A 148 0.42 -0.45 -7.22
CA SER A 148 1.83 -0.08 -7.07
C SER A 148 2.77 -1.19 -7.54
N LEU A 149 3.97 -0.80 -7.97
CA LEU A 149 5.07 -1.72 -8.25
C LEU A 149 5.76 -2.07 -6.92
N ALA A 150 5.69 -3.33 -6.50
CA ALA A 150 6.25 -3.78 -5.24
C ALA A 150 7.73 -4.16 -5.35
N SER A 151 8.12 -4.90 -6.40
CA SER A 151 9.51 -5.26 -6.64
C SER A 151 9.75 -5.63 -8.11
N THR A 152 11.02 -5.60 -8.52
CA THR A 152 11.50 -6.00 -9.84
C THR A 152 12.68 -6.95 -9.69
N SER A 153 12.78 -7.95 -10.56
CA SER A 153 13.90 -8.89 -10.60
C SER A 153 14.22 -9.24 -12.05
N PHE A 154 15.49 -9.13 -12.42
CA PHE A 154 15.95 -9.37 -13.79
C PHE A 154 16.66 -10.72 -13.89
N THR A 155 16.58 -11.36 -15.06
CA THR A 155 17.48 -12.47 -15.39
C THR A 155 18.93 -11.99 -15.40
N LYS A 156 19.88 -12.94 -15.28
CA LYS A 156 21.31 -12.61 -15.22
C LYS A 156 21.82 -11.91 -16.49
N ASP A 157 21.26 -12.27 -17.65
CA ASP A 157 21.57 -11.63 -18.93
C ASP A 157 20.77 -10.33 -19.16
N GLY A 158 19.80 -10.03 -18.29
CA GLY A 158 18.92 -8.87 -18.38
C GLY A 158 17.90 -8.95 -19.51
N SER A 159 17.71 -10.10 -20.15
CA SER A 159 16.76 -10.27 -21.25
C SER A 159 15.30 -10.26 -20.78
N LEU A 160 15.03 -10.71 -19.54
CA LEU A 160 13.70 -10.72 -18.94
C LEU A 160 13.67 -9.94 -17.63
N MET A 161 12.50 -9.39 -17.32
CA MET A 161 12.20 -8.82 -16.01
C MET A 161 10.91 -9.41 -15.46
N GLY A 162 10.97 -9.99 -14.28
CA GLY A 162 9.80 -10.29 -13.46
C GLY A 162 9.51 -9.11 -12.54
N TYR A 163 8.25 -8.73 -12.37
CA TYR A 163 7.85 -7.72 -11.41
C TYR A 163 6.60 -8.11 -10.63
N LEU A 164 6.54 -7.62 -9.39
CA LEU A 164 5.41 -7.81 -8.50
C LEU A 164 4.57 -6.54 -8.41
N ILE A 165 3.25 -6.67 -8.46
CA ILE A 165 2.31 -5.56 -8.23
C ILE A 165 1.50 -5.76 -6.95
N SER A 166 1.13 -4.65 -6.30
CA SER A 166 0.17 -4.57 -5.19
C SER A 166 -1.13 -3.97 -5.68
N GLU A 167 -2.28 -4.49 -5.26
CA GLU A 167 -3.57 -3.84 -5.48
C GLU A 167 -4.09 -3.31 -4.13
N GLY A 168 -4.45 -2.02 -4.06
CA GLY A 168 -5.01 -1.42 -2.86
C GLY A 168 -4.08 -1.36 -1.65
N GLY A 169 -2.76 -1.54 -1.86
CA GLY A 169 -1.78 -1.60 -0.77
C GLY A 169 -1.76 -2.91 0.00
N SER A 170 -2.51 -3.93 -0.44
CA SER A 170 -2.50 -5.28 0.14
C SER A 170 -1.09 -5.90 0.07
N ASP A 171 -0.75 -6.77 1.02
CA ASP A 171 0.48 -7.57 0.98
C ASP A 171 0.45 -8.67 -0.08
N TRP A 172 -0.74 -9.05 -0.56
CA TRP A 172 -0.89 -9.94 -1.71
C TRP A 172 -0.36 -9.28 -2.98
N ARG A 173 0.29 -10.10 -3.80
CA ARG A 173 1.00 -9.70 -5.02
C ARG A 173 0.59 -10.57 -6.19
N LYS A 174 0.73 -9.99 -7.38
CA LYS A 174 0.73 -10.72 -8.64
C LYS A 174 2.11 -10.59 -9.29
N ALA A 175 2.62 -11.66 -9.91
CA ALA A 175 3.86 -11.61 -10.69
C ALA A 175 3.59 -11.56 -12.18
N ILE A 176 4.29 -10.68 -12.87
CA ILE A 176 4.23 -10.52 -14.33
C ILE A 176 5.66 -10.55 -14.86
N VAL A 177 5.86 -11.21 -16.00
CA VAL A 177 7.15 -11.30 -16.69
C VAL A 177 7.10 -10.49 -17.98
N LEU A 178 8.14 -9.70 -18.24
CA LEU A 178 8.33 -8.95 -19.47
C LEU A 178 9.57 -9.42 -20.22
N ASN A 179 9.48 -9.48 -21.54
CA ASN A 179 10.65 -9.38 -22.40
C ASN A 179 11.19 -7.96 -22.33
N THR A 180 12.45 -7.77 -21.95
CA THR A 180 12.98 -6.42 -21.81
C THR A 180 13.17 -5.71 -23.15
N GLU A 181 13.44 -6.42 -24.24
CA GLU A 181 13.62 -5.76 -25.55
C GLU A 181 12.27 -5.29 -26.10
N THR A 182 11.29 -6.20 -26.18
CA THR A 182 9.98 -5.89 -26.79
C THR A 182 8.99 -5.23 -25.84
N LYS A 183 9.25 -5.28 -24.52
CA LYS A 183 8.33 -4.84 -23.44
C LYS A 183 7.01 -5.62 -23.42
N GLU A 184 6.94 -6.76 -24.09
CA GLU A 184 5.77 -7.63 -24.12
C GLU A 184 5.73 -8.53 -22.89
N ILE A 185 4.50 -8.79 -22.40
CA ILE A 185 4.24 -9.75 -21.33
C ILE A 185 4.46 -11.17 -21.84
N ILE A 186 5.16 -11.98 -21.04
CA ILE A 186 5.42 -13.39 -21.32
C ILE A 186 4.59 -14.25 -20.37
N GLY A 187 3.79 -15.14 -20.94
CA GLY A 187 2.96 -16.07 -20.18
C GLY A 187 1.83 -15.38 -19.41
N ASP A 188 1.26 -16.12 -18.47
CA ASP A 188 0.15 -15.65 -17.64
C ASP A 188 0.66 -14.89 -16.40
N THR A 189 -0.23 -14.08 -15.82
CA THR A 189 0.03 -13.42 -14.54
C THR A 189 -0.17 -14.40 -13.39
N LEU A 190 0.84 -14.58 -12.54
CA LEU A 190 0.75 -15.45 -11.37
C LEU A 190 0.04 -14.71 -10.22
N SER A 191 -0.78 -15.43 -9.46
CA SER A 191 -1.50 -14.93 -8.29
C SER A 191 -1.03 -15.55 -6.97
N ASP A 192 -1.62 -15.10 -5.87
CA ASP A 192 -1.46 -15.68 -4.52
C ASP A 192 -0.01 -15.62 -3.99
N ILE A 193 0.77 -14.67 -4.48
CA ILE A 193 2.13 -14.39 -4.01
C ILE A 193 2.03 -13.42 -2.84
N LYS A 194 2.75 -13.67 -1.75
CA LYS A 194 2.76 -12.79 -0.57
C LYS A 194 4.11 -12.95 0.12
N PHE A 195 4.69 -11.85 0.62
CA PHE A 195 6.00 -11.86 1.28
C PHE A 195 7.12 -12.59 0.48
N SER A 196 7.20 -12.29 -0.82
CA SER A 196 8.11 -12.97 -1.75
C SER A 196 8.94 -11.98 -2.59
N GLY A 197 10.14 -12.43 -2.99
CA GLY A 197 10.85 -11.92 -4.16
C GLY A 197 10.64 -12.84 -5.37
N LEU A 198 11.43 -12.62 -6.44
CA LEU A 198 11.52 -13.52 -7.59
C LEU A 198 13.01 -13.84 -7.82
N SER A 199 13.40 -15.11 -7.72
CA SER A 199 14.80 -15.54 -7.87
C SER A 199 14.98 -16.39 -9.13
N TRP A 200 15.55 -15.81 -10.18
CA TRP A 200 15.68 -16.40 -11.51
C TRP A 200 16.70 -17.53 -11.61
N GLN A 201 16.28 -18.70 -12.11
CA GLN A 201 17.17 -19.77 -12.54
C GLN A 201 17.38 -19.69 -14.05
N GLY A 202 18.48 -19.05 -14.45
CA GLY A 202 18.73 -18.76 -15.86
C GLY A 202 17.59 -17.92 -16.44
N ASN A 203 17.08 -18.33 -17.60
CA ASN A 203 15.90 -17.73 -18.22
C ASN A 203 14.74 -18.73 -18.32
N ASP A 204 14.86 -19.89 -17.66
CA ASP A 204 13.87 -20.96 -17.75
C ASP A 204 12.69 -20.72 -16.79
N GLY A 205 12.95 -20.02 -15.69
CA GLY A 205 11.98 -19.85 -14.61
C GLY A 205 12.54 -19.15 -13.39
N PHE A 206 11.72 -19.05 -12.34
CA PHE A 206 12.11 -18.42 -11.08
C PHE A 206 11.46 -19.08 -9.88
N TYR A 207 12.16 -18.99 -8.75
CA TYR A 207 11.60 -19.33 -7.45
C TYR A 207 10.82 -18.15 -6.87
N TYR A 208 9.68 -18.44 -6.26
CA TYR A 208 8.85 -17.47 -5.55
C TYR A 208 8.18 -18.14 -4.34
N SER A 209 7.58 -17.34 -3.48
CA SER A 209 6.90 -17.78 -2.27
C SER A 209 5.45 -17.34 -2.26
N SER A 210 4.60 -18.19 -1.72
CA SER A 210 3.15 -18.08 -1.82
C SER A 210 2.48 -18.75 -0.63
N TYR A 211 1.23 -18.36 -0.39
CA TYR A 211 0.30 -19.07 0.49
C TYR A 211 -0.85 -19.61 -0.33
N ASP A 212 -1.46 -20.69 0.13
CA ASP A 212 -2.76 -21.10 -0.40
C ASP A 212 -3.76 -19.97 -0.16
N LYS A 213 -4.64 -19.75 -1.15
CA LYS A 213 -5.69 -18.76 -1.02
C LYS A 213 -6.61 -19.11 0.15
N PRO A 214 -6.80 -18.20 1.13
CA PRO A 214 -7.69 -18.46 2.26
C PRO A 214 -9.14 -18.59 1.80
N LYS A 215 -9.95 -19.36 2.53
CA LYS A 215 -11.37 -19.60 2.21
C LYS A 215 -12.27 -18.39 2.53
N GLY A 216 -11.85 -17.51 3.43
CA GLY A 216 -12.56 -16.30 3.85
C GLY A 216 -12.03 -15.03 3.17
N SER A 217 -12.06 -13.91 3.89
CA SER A 217 -11.44 -12.67 3.39
C SER A 217 -9.93 -12.81 3.33
N GLU A 218 -9.33 -12.55 2.18
CA GLU A 218 -7.88 -12.57 2.02
C GLU A 218 -7.16 -11.48 2.85
N LEU A 219 -7.91 -10.51 3.37
CA LEU A 219 -7.38 -9.38 4.15
C LEU A 219 -7.33 -9.67 5.66
N SER A 220 -8.18 -10.54 6.18
CA SER A 220 -8.28 -10.85 7.62
C SER A 220 -7.97 -12.31 7.96
N GLU A 221 -8.11 -13.23 7.01
CA GLU A 221 -7.84 -14.65 7.23
C GLU A 221 -6.36 -14.93 7.47
N MET A 222 -6.12 -15.86 8.38
CA MET A 222 -4.78 -16.20 8.82
C MET A 222 -4.07 -17.11 7.80
N THR A 223 -2.98 -16.61 7.20
CA THR A 223 -2.08 -17.38 6.33
C THR A 223 -0.92 -17.96 7.14
N GLN A 224 -0.86 -19.28 7.36
CA GLN A 224 0.12 -19.89 8.26
C GLN A 224 1.23 -20.69 7.58
N GLN A 225 1.04 -21.19 6.37
CA GLN A 225 1.98 -22.10 5.72
C GLN A 225 2.58 -21.47 4.47
N HIS A 226 3.78 -20.89 4.60
CA HIS A 226 4.47 -20.24 3.49
C HIS A 226 5.22 -21.28 2.67
N LYS A 227 4.96 -21.32 1.37
CA LYS A 227 5.51 -22.32 0.45
C LYS A 227 6.45 -21.66 -0.55
N VAL A 228 7.50 -22.37 -0.95
CA VAL A 228 8.37 -21.96 -2.05
C VAL A 228 8.03 -22.81 -3.27
N TYR A 229 7.74 -22.15 -4.38
CA TYR A 229 7.47 -22.77 -5.67
C TYR A 229 8.56 -22.39 -6.68
N PHE A 230 8.72 -23.24 -7.70
CA PHE A 230 9.44 -22.90 -8.92
C PHE A 230 8.45 -22.80 -10.08
N HIS A 231 8.41 -21.62 -10.69
CA HIS A 231 7.64 -21.37 -11.91
C HIS A 231 8.49 -21.60 -13.14
N THR A 232 8.01 -22.40 -14.08
CA THR A 232 8.64 -22.57 -15.40
C THR A 232 7.98 -21.63 -16.40
N LEU A 233 8.76 -20.83 -17.14
CA LEU A 233 8.18 -19.90 -18.10
C LEU A 233 7.37 -20.63 -19.18
N GLY A 234 6.18 -20.10 -19.44
CA GLY A 234 5.26 -20.65 -20.45
C GLY A 234 4.42 -21.83 -19.96
N SER A 235 4.60 -22.30 -18.72
CA SER A 235 3.67 -23.24 -18.10
C SER A 235 2.60 -22.53 -17.26
N PRO A 236 1.37 -23.07 -17.17
CA PRO A 236 0.38 -22.61 -16.21
C PRO A 236 0.87 -22.70 -14.77
N GLN A 237 0.49 -21.72 -13.92
CA GLN A 237 0.89 -21.67 -12.50
C GLN A 237 0.49 -22.92 -11.69
N GLU A 238 -0.60 -23.59 -12.07
CA GLU A 238 -1.03 -24.85 -11.42
C GLU A 238 -0.02 -26.00 -11.56
N ASN A 239 0.93 -25.89 -12.50
CA ASN A 239 2.01 -26.85 -12.70
C ASN A 239 3.30 -26.45 -12.00
N ASP A 240 3.30 -25.35 -11.23
CA ASP A 240 4.48 -24.88 -10.53
C ASP A 240 4.90 -25.90 -9.46
N ILE A 241 6.20 -26.17 -9.42
CA ILE A 241 6.75 -27.25 -8.62
C ILE A 241 6.93 -26.74 -7.19
N LEU A 242 6.30 -27.40 -6.22
CA LEU A 242 6.54 -27.15 -4.80
C LEU A 242 7.97 -27.58 -4.42
N ILE A 243 8.77 -26.63 -3.96
CA ILE A 243 10.18 -26.82 -3.59
C ILE A 243 10.33 -26.99 -2.09
N PHE A 244 9.55 -26.24 -1.30
CA PHE A 244 9.64 -26.23 0.15
C PHE A 244 8.31 -25.81 0.79
N GLY A 245 8.03 -26.32 2.00
CA GLY A 245 6.92 -25.86 2.84
C GLY A 245 5.64 -26.72 2.80
N ASP A 246 5.70 -27.95 2.28
CA ASP A 246 4.52 -28.84 2.15
C ASP A 246 4.01 -29.41 3.48
N GLU A 247 4.91 -29.75 4.41
CA GLU A 247 4.55 -30.38 5.68
C GLU A 247 5.30 -29.79 6.88
N GLY A 248 4.61 -29.67 8.01
CA GLY A 248 5.20 -29.50 9.35
C GLY A 248 5.62 -28.08 9.76
N GLU A 249 5.88 -27.18 8.82
CA GLU A 249 6.36 -25.82 9.15
C GLU A 249 5.26 -24.76 9.01
N VAL A 250 4.50 -24.56 10.09
CA VAL A 250 3.56 -23.43 10.20
C VAL A 250 4.20 -22.22 10.86
N ARG A 251 3.70 -21.02 10.55
CA ARG A 251 4.12 -19.73 11.11
C ARG A 251 5.61 -19.43 10.89
N ARG A 252 6.12 -19.82 9.72
CA ARG A 252 7.47 -19.51 9.22
C ARG A 252 7.36 -18.85 7.85
N TYR A 253 8.24 -17.88 7.59
CA TYR A 253 8.47 -17.40 6.24
C TYR A 253 9.52 -18.28 5.57
N ALA A 254 9.17 -18.87 4.45
CA ALA A 254 10.12 -19.47 3.52
C ALA A 254 10.46 -18.50 2.38
N GLY A 255 11.64 -18.64 1.79
CA GLY A 255 12.09 -17.86 0.65
C GLY A 255 13.27 -18.55 -0.04
N ALA A 256 13.51 -18.22 -1.30
CA ALA A 256 14.62 -18.77 -2.07
C ALA A 256 15.46 -17.67 -2.70
N TYR A 257 16.77 -17.88 -2.69
CA TYR A 257 17.77 -17.01 -3.31
C TYR A 257 18.79 -17.87 -4.03
N LEU A 258 19.26 -17.38 -5.18
CA LEU A 258 20.34 -18.00 -5.94
C LEU A 258 21.59 -17.14 -5.81
N THR A 259 22.75 -17.81 -5.72
CA THR A 259 24.09 -17.20 -5.61
C THR A 259 24.81 -17.21 -6.95
#